data_AF-A0A292YIM6-F1
#
_entry.id   AF-A0A292YIM6-F1
#
_cell.length_a   1.000
_cell.length_b   1.000
_cell.length_c   1.000
_cell.angle_alpha   90.00
_cell.angle_beta   90.00
_cell.angle_gamma   90.00
#
_symmetry.space_group_name_H-M   'P 1'
#
loop_
_entity.id
_entity.type
_entity.pdbx_description
1 polymer ?
#
loop_
_entity_poly.entity_id
_entity_poly.type
_entity_poly.pdbx_seq_one_letter_code
_entity_poly.pdbx_strand_id
1 'polypeptide(L)' 'MKITKETIIEKVLEKYPQSMQVLAALNIDTCCGAHQTIEEGCMQSGKNPEAVVQMLNDLFTEESCGNCGECGCN' A
#
# COMPACT_ATOMS: atom_id res chain seq x y z
N MET A 1 -9.12 6.12 -8.00
CA MET A 1 -7.84 6.66 -8.56
C MET A 1 -6.92 5.47 -8.66
N LYS A 2 -6.23 5.26 -9.79
CA LYS A 2 -5.25 4.18 -9.87
C LYS A 2 -4.04 4.55 -9.00
N ILE A 3 -3.75 3.74 -7.99
CA ILE A 3 -2.59 3.94 -7.12
C ILE A 3 -1.38 3.41 -7.89
N THR A 4 -0.29 4.17 -7.94
CA THR A 4 0.98 3.73 -8.54
C THR A 4 2.09 3.86 -7.51
N LYS A 5 3.22 3.20 -7.77
CA LYS A 5 4.39 3.26 -6.88
C LYS A 5 4.99 4.67 -6.76
N GLU A 6 4.79 5.50 -7.79
CA GLU A 6 5.16 6.91 -7.84
C GLU A 6 4.14 7.82 -7.12
N THR A 7 3.00 7.27 -6.68
CA THR A 7 2.01 8.02 -5.93
C THR A 7 2.55 8.34 -4.54
N ILE A 8 2.36 9.59 -4.10
CA ILE A 8 2.70 10.05 -2.76
C ILE A 8 1.77 9.41 -1.74
N ILE A 9 2.34 8.89 -0.65
CA ILE A 9 1.61 8.20 0.43
C ILE A 9 0.52 9.12 1.01
N GLU A 10 0.86 10.39 1.30
CA GLU A 10 -0.09 11.40 1.76
C GLU A 10 -1.32 11.51 0.86
N LYS A 11 -1.14 11.57 -0.47
CA LYS A 11 -2.29 11.66 -1.40
C LYS A 11 -3.20 10.44 -1.35
N VAL A 12 -2.63 9.26 -1.08
CA VAL A 12 -3.42 8.04 -0.88
C VAL A 12 -4.17 8.12 0.45
N LEU A 13 -3.55 8.61 1.52
CA LEU A 13 -4.17 8.79 2.83
C LEU A 13 -5.28 9.85 2.82
N GLU A 14 -5.06 10.98 2.13
CA GLU A 14 -6.07 12.04 1.95
C GLU A 14 -7.32 11.51 1.25
N LYS A 15 -7.13 10.64 0.25
CA LYS A 15 -8.23 10.08 -0.54
C LYS A 15 -8.88 8.85 0.09
N TYR A 16 -8.06 8.04 0.77
CA TYR A 16 -8.42 6.76 1.36
C TYR A 16 -7.81 6.69 2.77
N PRO A 17 -8.40 7.35 3.78
CA PRO A 17 -7.86 7.34 5.14
C PRO A 17 -7.78 5.92 5.74
N GLN A 18 -8.58 4.98 5.23
CA GLN A 18 -8.54 3.56 5.60
C GLN A 18 -7.23 2.86 5.19
N SER A 19 -6.53 3.36 4.17
CA SER A 19 -5.25 2.83 3.71
C SER A 19 -4.14 2.96 4.76
N MET A 20 -4.30 3.89 5.72
CA MET A 20 -3.37 4.08 6.84
C MET A 20 -3.16 2.78 7.63
N GLN A 21 -4.24 2.06 7.94
CA GLN A 21 -4.16 0.83 8.73
C GLN A 21 -3.48 -0.29 7.94
N VAL A 22 -3.67 -0.32 6.63
CA VAL A 22 -3.03 -1.32 5.73
C VAL A 22 -1.53 -1.06 5.64
N LEU A 23 -1.14 0.20 5.42
CA LEU A 23 0.27 0.61 5.37
C LEU A 23 0.98 0.37 6.71
N ALA A 24 0.32 0.67 7.82
CA ALA A 24 0.83 0.39 9.16
C ALA A 24 1.01 -1.12 9.40
N ALA A 25 0.06 -1.96 8.97
CA ALA A 25 0.19 -3.42 9.05
C ALA A 25 1.36 -3.95 8.20
N LEU A 26 1.71 -3.25 7.11
CA LEU A 26 2.86 -3.56 6.25
C LEU A 26 4.20 -3.04 6.80
N ASN A 27 4.23 -2.42 7.99
CA ASN A 27 5.41 -1.73 8.55
C ASN A 27 5.90 -0.57 7.66
N ILE A 28 5.01 0.05 6.90
CA ILE A 28 5.34 1.26 6.13
C ILE A 28 5.06 2.46 7.02
N ASP A 29 6.12 3.13 7.44
CA ASP A 29 6.04 4.24 8.40
C ASP A 29 5.51 5.50 7.71
N THR A 30 4.19 5.70 7.78
CA THR A 30 3.52 6.84 7.17
C THR A 30 3.69 8.13 7.98
N CYS A 31 4.28 8.07 9.18
CA CYS A 31 4.46 9.24 10.04
C CYS A 31 5.68 10.08 9.65
N CYS A 32 6.76 9.44 9.18
CA CYS A 32 7.96 10.13 8.69
C CYS A 32 7.98 10.20 7.15
N GLY A 33 7.36 9.23 6.48
CA GLY A 33 7.35 9.10 5.02
C GLY A 33 6.10 9.60 4.30
N ALA A 34 5.22 10.38 4.94
CA ALA A 34 3.97 10.84 4.32
C ALA A 34 4.20 11.57 2.98
N HIS A 35 5.25 12.38 2.88
CA HIS A 35 5.60 13.10 1.65
C HIS A 35 6.44 12.26 0.66
N GLN A 36 6.76 11.01 1.00
CA GLN A 36 7.48 10.08 0.12
C GLN A 36 6.49 9.30 -0.75
N THR A 37 7.02 8.70 -1.82
CA THR A 37 6.25 7.79 -2.69
C THR A 37 6.05 6.43 -2.01
N ILE A 38 5.04 5.69 -2.46
CA ILE A 38 4.82 4.30 -2.03
C ILE A 38 6.08 3.46 -2.26
N GLU A 39 6.80 3.70 -3.36
CA GLU A 39 8.05 3.01 -3.68
C GLU A 39 9.10 3.18 -2.58
N GLU A 40 9.39 4.42 -2.19
CA GLU A 40 10.38 4.76 -1.17
C GLU A 40 10.00 4.18 0.21
N GLY A 41 8.71 4.27 0.58
CA GLY A 41 8.21 3.68 1.83
C GLY A 41 8.34 2.16 1.86
N CYS A 42 8.09 1.50 0.72
CA CYS A 42 8.28 0.06 0.58
C CYS A 42 9.76 -0.32 0.63
N MET A 43 10.63 0.40 -0.07
CA MET A 43 12.08 0.14 -0.07
C MET A 43 12.67 0.24 1.33
N GLN A 44 12.29 1.25 2.11
CA GLN A 44 12.74 1.42 3.50
C GLN A 44 12.25 0.28 4.41
N SER A 45 11.04 -0.23 4.17
CA SER A 45 10.47 -1.35 4.92
C SER A 45 10.92 -2.73 4.39
N GLY A 46 11.70 -2.77 3.31
CA GLY A 46 12.09 -4.02 2.63
C GLY A 46 10.92 -4.76 1.98
N LYS A 47 9.84 -4.05 1.66
CA LYS A 47 8.65 -4.58 0.98
C LYS A 47 8.76 -4.36 -0.52
N ASN A 48 8.11 -5.23 -1.30
CA ASN A 48 8.05 -5.05 -2.75
C ASN A 48 6.99 -3.99 -3.10
N PRO A 49 7.38 -2.84 -3.69
CA PRO A 49 6.46 -1.77 -4.01
C PRO A 49 5.35 -2.17 -4.98
N GLU A 50 5.64 -3.08 -5.92
CA GLU A 50 4.63 -3.55 -6.88
C GLU A 50 3.52 -4.35 -6.19
N ALA A 51 3.89 -5.24 -5.26
CA ALA A 51 2.94 -6.05 -4.50
C ALA A 51 2.04 -5.18 -3.60
N VAL A 52 2.61 -4.15 -2.96
CA VAL A 52 1.87 -3.22 -2.11
C VAL A 52 0.92 -2.37 -2.94
N VAL A 53 1.37 -1.82 -4.06
CA VAL A 53 0.51 -1.05 -4.97
C VAL A 53 -0.63 -1.92 -5.49
N GLN A 54 -0.35 -3.16 -5.87
CA GLN A 54 -1.39 -4.08 -6.34
C GLN A 54 -2.42 -4.37 -5.24
N MET A 55 -1.97 -4.63 -4.00
CA MET A 55 -2.85 -4.81 -2.84
C MET A 55 -3.70 -3.55 -2.55
N LEU A 56 -3.11 -2.36 -2.62
CA LEU A 56 -3.84 -1.12 -2.41
C LEU A 56 -4.86 -0.86 -3.52
N ASN A 57 -4.52 -1.14 -4.79
CA ASN A 57 -5.51 -1.05 -5.86
C ASN A 57 -6.62 -2.08 -5.65
N ASP A 58 -6.32 -3.31 -5.26
CA ASP A 58 -7.34 -4.33 -4.98
C ASP A 58 -8.32 -3.88 -3.87
N LEU A 59 -7.80 -3.28 -2.79
CA LEU A 59 -8.59 -2.81 -1.67
C LEU A 59 -9.38 -1.51 -1.95
N PHE A 60 -8.84 -0.60 -2.76
CA PHE A 60 -9.37 0.77 -2.92
C PHE A 60 -9.88 1.09 -4.34
N THR A 61 -9.64 0.23 -5.32
CA THR A 61 -10.17 0.33 -6.69
C THR A 61 -10.90 -0.96 -7.04
N GLU A 62 -12.22 -0.87 -7.16
CA GLU A 62 -13.21 -1.96 -7.26
C GLU A 62 -13.10 -2.92 -8.48
N GLU A 63 -11.94 -3.08 -9.12
CA GLU A 63 -11.75 -4.04 -10.22
C GLU A 63 -10.83 -5.21 -9.80
N SER A 64 -11.43 -6.17 -9.07
CA SER A 64 -11.07 -7.60 -8.96
C SER A 64 -9.70 -7.94 -8.31
N CYS A 65 -9.64 -8.70 -7.22
CA CYS A 65 -10.18 -10.05 -7.07
C CYS A 65 -10.17 -10.48 -5.59
N GLY A 66 -11.34 -10.89 -5.09
CA GLY A 66 -11.44 -11.60 -3.84
C GLY A 66 -10.56 -12.86 -3.80
N ASN A 67 -10.13 -13.17 -2.58
CA ASN A 67 -9.49 -14.40 -2.12
C ASN A 67 -7.95 -14.44 -2.15
N CYS A 68 -7.32 -13.80 -1.18
CA CYS A 68 -6.07 -14.31 -0.59
C CYS A 68 -6.42 -15.19 0.62
N GLY A 69 -7.19 -16.25 0.39
CA GLY A 69 -7.15 -17.43 1.25
C GLY A 69 -5.88 -18.20 0.89
N GLU A 70 -5.08 -18.50 1.91
CA GLU A 70 -3.87 -19.35 1.86
C GLU A 70 -2.55 -18.65 1.47
N CYS A 71 -1.94 -17.97 2.45
CA CYS A 71 -0.48 -18.01 2.60
C CYS A 71 -0.16 -19.04 3.69
N GLY A 72 -0.24 -20.32 3.33
CA GLY A 72 0.43 -21.39 4.05
C GLY A 72 1.92 -21.31 3.76
N CYS A 73 2.69 -20.78 4.70
CA CYS A 73 4.14 -20.99 4.74
C CYS A 73 4.39 -22.11 5.75
N ASN A 74 4.78 -23.29 5.23
CA ASN A 74 5.22 -24.46 6.00
C ASN A 74 6.37 -24.14 6.95
#